data_AF-A0A2E4RF74-F1
#
_entry.id   AF-A0A2E4RF74-F1
#
_cell.length_a   1.000
_cell.length_b   1.000
_cell.length_c   1.000
_cell.angle_alpha   90.00
_cell.angle_beta   90.00
_cell.angle_gamma   90.00
#
_symmetry.space_group_name_H-M   'P 1'
#
loop_
_entity.id
_entity.type
_entity.pdbx_description
1 polymer ?
#
loop_
_entity_poly.entity_id
_entity_poly.type
_entity_poly.pdbx_seq_one_letter_code
_entity_poly.pdbx_strand_id
1 'polypeptide(L)'
;MYRPLIIFYFLIYSCIVLSQENKINEIFLERIITEDFNNQKSIFPTITALDGKYAIIIDSLGYYGLGSNNSPYPLIIGWENDLMYFELKLSYRLKNEENSFVLQKIQGETGQTIGIILKYNPDNQEALIFETNGVKQYRLSHLKNEKLHHLTNDWIFSENLNRNDRNEILIRTKNNKYEFYINGQFEYRENFNKIDSILNPGKFGFYIGENTQVMIDYFYISALENYNGINKVLNLSEEDAKILLEEKKEIQKLLNQEKLDAVKELESVIELLEIQLKSNNKLIDSLRSQNKRYEPFEDIINENGNFMYTLTKDLKNQMEKNKKLKNINTILNDSIKFLINRQEEFKLEYLRVIDSMMEQKDTLNE
;
A
#
# COMPACT_ATOMS: atom_id res chain seq x y z
N MET A 1 7.96 69.06 -14.56
CA MET A 1 9.26 68.38 -14.38
C MET A 1 9.23 67.46 -13.13
N TYR A 2 8.26 66.54 -13.04
CA TYR A 2 8.02 65.68 -11.84
C TYR A 2 8.00 64.18 -12.15
N ARG A 3 8.22 63.77 -13.40
CA ARG A 3 8.20 62.36 -13.84
C ARG A 3 9.32 61.47 -13.29
N PRO A 4 10.56 61.92 -13.02
CA PRO A 4 11.61 61.00 -12.56
C PRO A 4 11.43 60.56 -11.09
N LEU A 5 10.77 61.38 -10.26
CA LEU A 5 10.57 61.07 -8.84
C LEU A 5 9.58 59.89 -8.64
N ILE A 6 8.50 59.87 -9.43
CA ILE A 6 7.46 58.83 -9.36
C ILE A 6 8.03 57.46 -9.79
N ILE A 7 8.87 57.44 -10.83
CA ILE A 7 9.53 56.22 -11.31
C ILE A 7 10.49 55.65 -10.25
N PHE A 8 11.21 56.53 -9.54
CA PHE A 8 12.11 56.13 -8.47
C PHE A 8 11.38 55.54 -7.26
N TYR A 9 10.26 56.15 -6.84
CA TYR A 9 9.42 55.58 -5.78
C TYR A 9 8.78 54.25 -6.18
N PHE A 10 8.37 54.11 -7.45
CA PHE A 10 7.82 52.83 -7.95
C PHE A 10 8.87 51.72 -7.99
N LEU A 11 10.11 52.05 -8.38
CA LEU A 11 11.25 51.11 -8.34
C LEU A 11 11.55 50.65 -6.91
N ILE A 12 11.66 51.58 -5.96
CA ILE A 12 11.90 51.25 -4.54
C ILE A 12 10.77 50.39 -3.98
N TYR A 13 9.51 50.74 -4.27
CA TYR A 13 8.36 49.97 -3.80
C TYR A 13 8.35 48.56 -4.38
N SER A 14 8.66 48.41 -5.68
CA SER A 14 8.75 47.09 -6.32
C SER A 14 9.85 46.20 -5.75
N CYS A 15 11.01 46.77 -5.38
CA CYS A 15 12.09 46.04 -4.72
C CYS A 15 11.72 45.58 -3.30
N ILE A 16 10.96 46.39 -2.55
CA ILE A 16 10.54 46.04 -1.19
C ILE A 16 9.49 44.92 -1.21
N VAL A 17 8.52 44.97 -2.13
CA VAL A 17 7.48 43.94 -2.25
C VAL A 17 8.08 42.59 -2.66
N LEU A 18 9.03 42.58 -3.59
CA LEU A 18 9.73 41.35 -4.02
C LEU A 18 10.60 40.72 -2.92
N SER A 19 11.10 41.52 -1.97
CA SER A 19 11.86 41.03 -0.82
C SER A 19 10.97 40.29 0.19
N GLN A 20 9.71 40.72 0.35
CA GLN A 20 8.75 40.09 1.28
C GLN A 20 8.17 38.77 0.77
N GLU A 21 8.06 38.59 -0.55
CA GLU A 21 7.42 37.42 -1.18
C GLU A 21 8.19 36.09 -0.96
N ASN A 22 9.40 36.16 -0.41
CA ASN A 22 10.26 35.00 -0.21
C ASN A 22 10.35 34.48 1.24
N LYS A 23 9.66 35.12 2.20
CA LYS A 23 9.64 34.67 3.60
C LYS A 23 8.65 33.52 3.83
N ILE A 24 9.03 32.58 4.70
CA ILE A 24 8.12 31.55 5.21
C ILE A 24 7.28 32.17 6.33
N ASN A 25 5.98 32.32 6.08
CA ASN A 25 5.02 32.95 6.99
C ASN A 25 4.03 31.94 7.61
N GLU A 26 4.14 30.68 7.22
CA GLU A 26 3.36 29.58 7.76
C GLU A 26 3.60 29.39 9.25
N ILE A 27 2.56 28.93 9.95
CA ILE A 27 2.61 28.65 11.38
C ILE A 27 2.64 27.13 11.56
N PHE A 28 3.68 26.64 12.25
CA PHE A 28 3.89 25.23 12.53
C PHE A 28 3.44 24.91 13.95
N LEU A 29 2.16 24.57 14.13
CA LEU A 29 1.55 24.34 15.46
C LEU A 29 1.50 22.86 15.85
N GLU A 30 1.45 21.96 14.88
CA GLU A 30 1.27 20.54 15.13
C GLU A 30 2.61 19.93 15.57
N ARG A 31 2.75 19.57 16.84
CA ARG A 31 3.98 18.98 17.37
C ARG A 31 4.05 17.51 16.99
N ILE A 32 5.00 17.15 16.13
CA ILE A 32 5.19 15.79 15.64
C ILE A 32 6.20 15.03 16.49
N ILE A 33 7.35 15.67 16.76
CA ILE A 33 8.35 15.15 17.68
C ILE A 33 8.61 16.21 18.75
N THR A 34 8.58 15.76 20.01
CA THR A 34 9.05 16.53 21.15
C THR A 34 9.95 15.63 21.99
N GLU A 35 11.26 15.80 21.84
CA GLU A 35 12.27 15.05 22.58
C GLU A 35 13.15 15.95 23.42
N ASP A 36 13.17 15.69 24.72
CA ASP A 36 14.01 16.35 25.73
C ASP A 36 15.09 15.42 26.27
N PHE A 37 15.14 14.17 25.79
CA PHE A 37 16.08 13.12 26.17
C PHE A 37 16.08 12.74 27.65
N ASN A 38 15.06 13.16 28.41
CA ASN A 38 14.83 12.76 29.79
C ASN A 38 14.64 11.24 29.96
N ASN A 39 14.17 10.56 28.91
CA ASN A 39 14.01 9.11 28.86
C ASN A 39 14.45 8.59 27.49
N GLN A 40 14.95 7.36 27.47
CA GLN A 40 15.33 6.71 26.20
C GLN A 40 14.08 6.38 25.37
N LYS A 41 14.03 6.88 24.12
CA LYS A 41 13.03 6.49 23.11
C LYS A 41 13.70 5.69 21.99
N SER A 42 12.96 4.74 21.43
CA SER A 42 13.46 3.84 20.37
C SER A 42 13.85 4.55 19.07
N ILE A 43 13.28 5.72 18.79
CA ILE A 43 13.57 6.49 17.58
C ILE A 43 14.97 7.13 17.60
N PHE A 44 15.57 7.33 18.79
CA PHE A 44 16.91 7.87 18.95
C PHE A 44 17.87 6.75 19.36
N PRO A 45 18.76 6.31 18.47
CA PRO A 45 19.59 5.14 18.73
C PRO A 45 20.73 5.44 19.70
N THR A 46 20.89 4.61 20.72
CA THR A 46 22.09 4.57 21.56
C THR A 46 23.03 3.47 21.05
N ILE A 47 24.17 3.85 20.50
CA ILE A 47 25.09 2.94 19.83
C ILE A 47 26.52 3.29 20.23
N THR A 48 27.30 2.30 20.60
CA THR A 48 28.77 2.42 20.66
C THR A 48 29.35 1.57 19.57
N ALA A 49 30.13 2.17 18.67
CA ALA A 49 30.77 1.44 17.60
C ALA A 49 31.77 0.44 18.17
N LEU A 50 31.76 -0.80 17.66
CA LEU A 50 32.67 -1.87 18.12
C LEU A 50 34.15 -1.52 17.89
N ASP A 51 34.43 -0.67 16.91
CA ASP A 51 35.76 -0.14 16.59
C ASP A 51 36.12 1.15 17.35
N GLY A 52 35.25 1.59 18.27
CA GLY A 52 35.44 2.79 19.07
C GLY A 52 35.36 4.10 18.29
N LYS A 53 34.91 4.08 17.01
CA LYS A 53 34.90 5.29 16.18
C LYS A 53 33.91 6.35 16.63
N TYR A 54 32.84 5.95 17.30
CA TYR A 54 31.88 6.87 17.89
C TYR A 54 31.08 6.19 19.00
N ALA A 55 30.50 6.99 19.87
CA ALA A 55 29.52 6.56 20.85
C ALA A 55 28.37 7.57 20.94
N ILE A 56 27.17 7.05 21.03
CA ILE A 56 25.92 7.79 21.21
C ILE A 56 25.27 7.27 22.48
N ILE A 57 25.14 8.14 23.48
CA ILE A 57 24.62 7.79 24.80
C ILE A 57 23.54 8.77 25.23
N ILE A 58 22.60 8.28 26.02
CA ILE A 58 21.59 9.08 26.70
C ILE A 58 21.86 8.96 28.19
N ASP A 59 21.89 10.09 28.88
CA ASP A 59 21.83 10.13 30.34
C ASP A 59 20.80 11.18 30.80
N SER A 60 20.68 11.39 32.12
CA SER A 60 19.73 12.34 32.70
C SER A 60 19.96 13.81 32.32
N LEU A 61 21.11 14.14 31.76
CA LEU A 61 21.52 15.50 31.38
C LEU A 61 21.37 15.75 29.87
N GLY A 62 21.22 14.71 29.04
CA GLY A 62 20.87 14.87 27.63
C GLY A 62 21.34 13.74 26.72
N TYR A 63 21.37 14.04 25.42
CA TYR A 63 21.81 13.14 24.35
C TYR A 63 23.21 13.50 23.89
N TYR A 64 24.16 12.57 24.00
CA TYR A 64 25.57 12.85 23.72
C TYR A 64 26.03 12.14 22.46
N GLY A 65 26.70 12.89 21.59
CA GLY A 65 27.45 12.38 20.46
C GLY A 65 28.95 12.52 20.72
N LEU A 66 29.67 11.40 20.66
CA LEU A 66 31.11 11.34 20.82
C LEU A 66 31.71 10.77 19.52
N GLY A 67 32.35 11.61 18.73
CA GLY A 67 33.13 11.24 17.55
C GLY A 67 34.60 10.99 17.92
N SER A 68 35.21 10.00 17.27
CA SER A 68 36.66 9.73 17.38
C SER A 68 37.47 10.59 16.39
N ASN A 69 38.80 10.43 16.44
CA ASN A 69 39.74 11.23 15.68
C ASN A 69 39.77 10.97 14.17
N ASN A 70 39.17 9.88 13.68
CA ASN A 70 39.54 9.35 12.36
C ASN A 70 38.46 9.48 11.28
N SER A 71 37.20 9.75 11.63
CA SER A 71 36.13 9.95 10.63
C SER A 71 34.90 10.62 11.24
N PRO A 72 34.18 11.46 10.47
CA PRO A 72 32.85 11.91 10.84
C PRO A 72 31.84 10.75 10.77
N TYR A 73 30.72 10.89 11.48
CA TYR A 73 29.70 9.87 11.56
C TYR A 73 28.28 10.47 11.40
N PRO A 74 27.52 10.06 10.36
CA PRO A 74 26.11 10.38 10.26
C PRO A 74 25.28 9.44 11.12
N LEU A 75 24.40 10.02 11.94
CA LEU A 75 23.46 9.33 12.79
C LEU A 75 22.04 9.64 12.29
N ILE A 76 21.38 8.64 11.69
CA ILE A 76 20.00 8.79 11.22
C ILE A 76 19.03 8.33 12.31
N ILE A 77 18.02 9.13 12.60
CA ILE A 77 16.99 8.75 13.58
C ILE A 77 16.05 7.71 12.97
N GLY A 78 15.59 6.76 13.79
CA GLY A 78 14.71 5.66 13.40
C GLY A 78 13.25 6.08 13.22
N TRP A 79 13.01 7.25 12.65
CA TRP A 79 11.68 7.81 12.45
C TRP A 79 11.38 8.04 10.97
N GLU A 80 10.37 7.34 10.47
CA GLU A 80 9.85 7.49 9.11
C GLU A 80 8.87 8.67 9.03
N ASN A 81 8.99 9.51 8.01
CA ASN A 81 8.13 10.67 7.85
C ASN A 81 7.95 11.12 6.39
N ASP A 82 6.88 11.88 6.17
CA ASP A 82 6.46 12.44 4.88
C ASP A 82 6.46 13.99 4.91
N LEU A 83 7.22 14.61 5.82
CA LEU A 83 7.18 16.05 6.03
C LEU A 83 7.87 16.85 4.90
N MET A 84 7.07 17.54 4.10
CA MET A 84 7.54 18.57 3.15
C MET A 84 7.59 19.98 3.75
N TYR A 85 6.81 20.20 4.80
CA TYR A 85 6.64 21.48 5.49
C TYR A 85 6.86 21.22 6.96
N PHE A 86 7.91 21.81 7.53
CA PHE A 86 8.23 21.60 8.95
C PHE A 86 9.01 22.76 9.53
N GLU A 87 8.90 22.89 10.85
CA GLU A 87 9.79 23.64 11.70
C GLU A 87 10.57 22.66 12.58
N LEU A 88 11.90 22.66 12.45
CA LEU A 88 12.80 21.88 13.29
C LEU A 88 13.49 22.82 14.27
N LYS A 89 13.44 22.48 15.56
CA LYS A 89 14.10 23.20 16.63
C LYS A 89 15.04 22.27 17.38
N LEU A 90 16.33 22.62 17.43
CA LEU A 90 17.39 21.86 18.07
C LEU A 90 18.12 22.75 19.07
N SER A 91 18.52 22.19 20.21
CA SER A 91 19.49 22.82 21.10
C SER A 91 20.67 21.90 21.33
N TYR A 92 21.88 22.42 21.17
CA TYR A 92 23.09 21.66 21.43
C TYR A 92 24.18 22.54 22.08
N ARG A 93 25.17 21.87 22.67
CA ARG A 93 26.41 22.47 23.17
C ARG A 93 27.59 21.56 22.82
N LEU A 94 28.61 22.15 22.20
CA LEU A 94 29.90 21.49 22.00
C LEU A 94 30.70 21.51 23.30
N LYS A 95 31.48 20.46 23.57
CA LYS A 95 32.39 20.43 24.71
C LYS A 95 33.44 21.53 24.57
N ASN A 96 33.92 22.05 25.69
CA ASN A 96 35.01 23.00 25.70
C ASN A 96 36.26 22.45 25.01
N GLU A 97 36.80 23.22 24.07
CA GLU A 97 38.07 22.95 23.43
C GLU A 97 39.22 23.58 24.21
N GLU A 98 40.35 22.87 24.32
CA GLU A 98 41.56 23.38 24.95
C GLU A 98 42.26 24.46 24.08
N ASN A 99 42.16 24.33 22.76
CA ASN A 99 42.78 25.26 21.81
C ASN A 99 42.07 26.63 21.80
N SER A 100 42.86 27.69 21.64
CA SER A 100 42.33 29.07 21.52
C SER A 100 41.56 29.25 20.22
N PHE A 101 40.38 29.88 20.31
CA PHE A 101 39.55 30.27 19.15
C PHE A 101 40.35 31.03 18.09
N VAL A 102 41.20 31.96 18.55
CA VAL A 102 41.99 32.81 17.66
C VAL A 102 43.02 31.96 16.90
N LEU A 103 43.64 30.99 17.56
CA LEU A 103 44.62 30.11 16.93
C LEU A 103 43.97 29.21 15.88
N GLN A 104 42.85 28.57 16.23
CA GLN A 104 42.10 27.72 15.30
C GLN A 104 41.68 28.49 14.05
N LYS A 105 41.12 29.69 14.23
CA LYS A 105 40.69 30.56 13.12
C LYS A 105 41.85 30.96 12.21
N ILE A 106 43.03 31.27 12.77
CA ILE A 106 44.23 31.63 12.00
C ILE A 106 44.79 30.41 11.26
N GLN A 107 44.73 29.23 11.86
CA GLN A 107 45.22 27.97 11.29
C GLN A 107 44.25 27.35 10.28
N GLY A 108 43.04 27.90 10.15
CA GLY A 108 41.98 27.35 9.29
C GLY A 108 41.35 26.07 9.87
N GLU A 109 41.54 25.81 11.16
CA GLU A 109 40.91 24.69 11.85
C GLU A 109 39.45 25.04 12.21
N THR A 110 38.54 24.11 11.94
CA THR A 110 37.11 24.27 12.26
C THR A 110 36.79 23.92 13.71
N GLY A 111 37.69 23.20 14.39
CA GLY A 111 37.40 22.56 15.66
C GLY A 111 36.31 21.48 15.53
N GLN A 112 35.62 21.23 16.64
CA GLN A 112 34.49 20.31 16.72
C GLN A 112 33.35 20.77 15.82
N THR A 113 32.66 19.82 15.16
CA THR A 113 31.64 20.10 14.15
C THR A 113 30.42 19.24 14.40
N ILE A 114 29.23 19.86 14.41
CA ILE A 114 27.94 19.16 14.42
C ILE A 114 27.10 19.64 13.24
N GLY A 115 26.42 18.72 12.58
CA GLY A 115 25.42 19.03 11.57
C GLY A 115 24.06 18.40 11.86
N ILE A 116 23.05 18.97 11.23
CA ILE A 116 21.67 18.52 11.24
C ILE A 116 21.38 17.97 9.85
N ILE A 117 21.04 16.67 9.79
CA ILE A 117 20.66 15.99 8.55
C ILE A 117 19.16 16.16 8.36
N LEU A 118 18.78 16.67 7.19
CA LEU A 118 17.40 16.93 6.80
C LEU A 118 17.07 16.13 5.55
N LYS A 119 15.87 15.54 5.53
CA LYS A 119 15.31 14.84 4.36
C LYS A 119 16.24 13.77 3.77
N TYR A 120 16.92 13.00 4.62
CA TYR A 120 17.76 11.89 4.15
C TYR A 120 16.90 10.78 3.54
N ASN A 121 17.10 10.54 2.26
CA ASN A 121 16.47 9.44 1.55
C ASN A 121 17.49 8.30 1.34
N PRO A 122 17.23 7.10 1.89
CA PRO A 122 18.15 5.96 1.77
C PRO A 122 18.23 5.39 0.36
N ASP A 123 17.19 5.55 -0.47
CA ASP A 123 17.12 4.93 -1.81
C ASP A 123 18.05 5.62 -2.82
N ASN A 124 18.16 6.96 -2.72
CA ASN A 124 19.02 7.78 -3.58
C ASN A 124 20.20 8.43 -2.83
N GLN A 125 20.36 8.11 -1.54
CA GLN A 125 21.39 8.65 -0.64
C GLN A 125 21.47 10.19 -0.72
N GLU A 126 20.32 10.85 -0.76
CA GLU A 126 20.22 12.30 -0.88
C GLU A 126 19.84 12.94 0.46
N ALA A 127 20.51 14.02 0.87
CA ALA A 127 20.17 14.79 2.06
C ALA A 127 20.68 16.23 2.01
N LEU A 128 20.07 17.10 2.80
CA LEU A 128 20.68 18.37 3.21
C LEU A 128 21.33 18.22 4.57
N ILE A 129 22.50 18.82 4.74
CA ILE A 129 23.23 18.85 6.00
C ILE A 129 23.57 20.30 6.33
N PHE A 130 22.97 20.82 7.40
CA PHE A 130 23.32 22.13 7.94
C PHE A 130 24.32 21.94 9.08
N GLU A 131 25.55 22.39 8.87
CA GLU A 131 26.68 22.14 9.76
C GLU A 131 27.09 23.42 10.48
N THR A 132 27.57 23.26 11.71
CA THR A 132 28.10 24.33 12.56
C THR A 132 29.35 23.84 13.29
N ASN A 133 30.26 24.74 13.65
CA ASN A 133 31.55 24.35 14.24
C ASN A 133 31.99 25.19 15.45
N GLY A 134 33.06 24.73 16.12
CA GLY A 134 33.62 25.34 17.34
C GLY A 134 34.22 26.74 17.14
N VAL A 135 34.47 27.14 15.89
CA VAL A 135 34.94 28.49 15.52
C VAL A 135 33.81 29.39 15.01
N LYS A 136 32.56 29.12 15.42
CA LYS A 136 31.38 29.95 15.12
C LYS A 136 31.13 30.11 13.62
N GLN A 137 31.34 29.06 12.84
CA GLN A 137 30.97 29.05 11.44
C GLN A 137 29.85 28.04 11.18
N TYR A 138 29.13 28.26 10.09
CA TYR A 138 28.17 27.31 9.53
C TYR A 138 28.43 27.07 8.05
N ARG A 139 27.92 25.95 7.54
CA ARG A 139 27.83 25.67 6.10
C ARG A 139 26.61 24.83 5.81
N LEU A 140 26.15 24.89 4.56
CA LEU A 140 25.07 24.05 4.07
C LEU A 140 25.61 23.14 2.97
N SER A 141 25.38 21.85 3.12
CA SER A 141 25.89 20.82 2.22
C SER A 141 24.73 19.98 1.67
N HIS A 142 24.85 19.54 0.43
CA HIS A 142 23.95 18.59 -0.23
C HIS A 142 24.70 17.28 -0.45
N LEU A 143 24.24 16.23 0.22
CA LEU A 143 24.69 14.87 -0.03
C LEU A 143 23.89 14.31 -1.20
N LYS A 144 24.58 13.76 -2.20
CA LYS A 144 23.95 13.06 -3.33
C LYS A 144 24.87 11.96 -3.83
N ASN A 145 24.38 10.72 -3.90
CA ASN A 145 25.18 9.56 -4.32
C ASN A 145 26.52 9.46 -3.58
N GLU A 146 26.48 9.53 -2.24
CA GLU A 146 27.64 9.50 -1.32
C GLU A 146 28.62 10.69 -1.44
N LYS A 147 28.37 11.62 -2.36
CA LYS A 147 29.21 12.82 -2.54
C LYS A 147 28.58 14.00 -1.83
N LEU A 148 29.38 14.64 -0.99
CA LEU A 148 29.00 15.86 -0.30
C LEU A 148 29.39 17.08 -1.12
N HIS A 149 28.41 17.89 -1.51
CA HIS A 149 28.60 19.14 -2.23
C HIS A 149 28.26 20.32 -1.32
N HIS A 150 29.21 21.22 -1.09
CA HIS A 150 28.94 22.44 -0.31
C HIS A 150 28.14 23.43 -1.17
N LEU A 151 26.98 23.83 -0.66
CA LEU A 151 26.07 24.77 -1.31
C LEU A 151 26.41 26.22 -0.94
N THR A 152 26.96 26.43 0.25
CA THR A 152 27.62 27.69 0.60
C THR A 152 29.05 27.71 0.04
N ASN A 153 29.54 28.91 -0.27
CA ASN A 153 30.92 29.15 -0.74
C ASN A 153 31.92 28.98 0.42
N ASP A 154 32.03 27.77 0.98
CA ASP A 154 32.74 27.40 2.21
C ASP A 154 32.01 27.75 3.53
N TRP A 155 32.77 27.71 4.64
CA TRP A 155 32.36 28.02 6.00
C TRP A 155 32.12 29.52 6.16
N ILE A 156 30.90 29.88 6.60
CA ILE A 156 30.48 31.26 6.82
C ILE A 156 30.50 31.53 8.32
N PHE A 157 31.19 32.60 8.73
CA PHE A 157 31.20 33.03 10.13
C PHE A 157 29.84 33.60 10.54
N SER A 158 29.36 33.21 11.72
CA SER A 158 28.15 33.73 12.34
C SER A 158 28.46 34.36 13.69
N GLU A 159 28.05 35.62 13.87
CA GLU A 159 28.11 36.28 15.18
C GLU A 159 27.13 35.65 16.18
N ASN A 160 26.04 35.07 15.67
CA ASN A 160 24.95 34.51 16.44
C ASN A 160 25.30 33.15 17.08
N LEU A 161 26.30 32.42 16.57
CA LEU A 161 26.75 31.18 17.20
C LEU A 161 27.52 31.46 18.51
N ASN A 162 27.24 30.72 19.56
CA ASN A 162 28.02 30.75 20.79
C ASN A 162 29.13 29.70 20.74
N ARG A 163 30.31 30.05 21.24
CA ARG A 163 31.40 29.09 21.43
C ARG A 163 31.27 28.46 22.81
N ASN A 164 31.41 27.13 22.90
CA ASN A 164 31.44 26.39 24.17
C ASN A 164 30.19 26.59 25.06
N ASP A 165 29.10 27.11 24.48
CA ASP A 165 27.85 27.36 25.16
C ASP A 165 26.70 26.83 24.30
N ARG A 166 25.50 26.91 24.86
CA ARG A 166 24.28 26.48 24.22
C ARG A 166 24.03 27.27 22.92
N ASN A 167 23.70 26.53 21.89
CA ASN A 167 23.22 27.03 20.61
C ASN A 167 21.84 26.44 20.30
N GLU A 168 20.90 27.31 19.97
CA GLU A 168 19.59 26.96 19.46
C GLU A 168 19.58 27.14 17.94
N ILE A 169 19.27 26.07 17.20
CA ILE A 169 19.09 26.11 15.75
C ILE A 169 17.61 25.92 15.46
N LEU A 170 17.05 26.82 14.65
CA LEU A 170 15.69 26.74 14.16
C LEU A 170 15.72 26.74 12.64
N ILE A 171 15.11 25.72 12.03
CA ILE A 171 15.03 25.57 10.58
C ILE A 171 13.56 25.51 10.19
N ARG A 172 13.13 26.45 9.34
CA ARG A 172 11.79 26.45 8.76
C ARG A 172 11.85 26.05 7.32
N THR A 173 10.98 25.13 6.92
CA THR A 173 10.96 24.57 5.58
C THR A 173 9.57 24.67 4.97
N LYS A 174 9.52 25.16 3.73
CA LYS A 174 8.35 25.12 2.86
C LYS A 174 8.79 24.53 1.51
N ASN A 175 8.54 23.24 1.33
CA ASN A 175 9.06 22.46 0.18
C ASN A 175 10.59 22.49 0.10
N ASN A 176 11.13 23.31 -0.80
CA ASN A 176 12.57 23.49 -1.05
C ASN A 176 13.09 24.86 -0.59
N LYS A 177 12.24 25.68 0.03
CA LYS A 177 12.65 26.93 0.66
C LYS A 177 13.00 26.63 2.11
N TYR A 178 14.18 27.07 2.53
CA TYR A 178 14.69 26.87 3.88
C TYR A 178 15.09 28.21 4.47
N GLU A 179 14.68 28.45 5.71
CA GLU A 179 15.15 29.57 6.51
C GLU A 179 15.85 29.02 7.75
N PHE A 180 17.07 29.51 7.99
CA PHE A 180 17.92 29.10 9.10
C PHE A 180 18.02 30.26 10.09
N TYR A 181 17.80 29.94 11.36
CA TYR A 181 17.91 30.86 12.46
C TYR A 181 18.84 30.25 13.52
N ILE A 182 19.72 31.08 14.08
CA ILE A 182 20.68 30.70 15.11
C ILE A 182 20.43 31.59 16.32
N ASN A 183 20.20 30.99 17.48
CA ASN A 183 19.93 31.69 18.75
C ASN A 183 18.82 32.75 18.61
N GLY A 184 17.76 32.40 17.87
CA GLY A 184 16.60 33.25 17.60
C GLY A 184 16.81 34.35 16.54
N GLN A 185 18.02 34.51 16.01
CA GLN A 185 18.32 35.48 14.96
C GLN A 185 18.29 34.82 13.58
N PHE A 186 17.78 35.53 12.58
CA PHE A 186 17.80 35.07 11.19
C PHE A 186 19.24 35.08 10.66
N GLU A 187 19.68 33.95 10.10
CA GLU A 187 21.03 33.81 9.56
C GLU A 187 21.03 33.84 8.03
N TYR A 188 20.26 32.93 7.42
CA TYR A 188 20.28 32.74 5.98
C TYR A 188 18.99 32.09 5.46
N ARG A 189 18.71 32.29 4.17
CA ARG A 189 17.63 31.63 3.44
C ARG A 189 18.16 31.06 2.14
N GLU A 190 17.77 29.83 1.83
CA GLU A 190 18.09 29.17 0.56
C GLU A 190 16.82 28.70 -0.15
N ASN A 191 16.85 28.69 -1.48
CA ASN A 191 15.76 28.14 -2.30
C ASN A 191 16.31 27.15 -3.33
N PHE A 192 16.11 25.87 -3.04
CA PHE A 192 16.62 24.76 -3.85
C PHE A 192 15.76 24.40 -5.05
N ASN A 193 14.80 25.24 -5.45
CA ASN A 193 14.09 25.05 -6.72
C ASN A 193 15.03 25.04 -7.96
N LYS A 194 16.27 25.50 -7.81
CA LYS A 194 17.31 25.46 -8.86
C LYS A 194 18.15 24.19 -8.87
N ILE A 195 18.04 23.34 -7.85
CA ILE A 195 18.62 22.00 -7.87
C ILE A 195 17.64 21.14 -8.68
N ASP A 196 18.13 20.39 -9.68
CA ASP A 196 17.34 19.64 -10.67
C ASP A 196 16.39 18.57 -10.08
N SER A 197 16.30 18.44 -8.76
CA SER A 197 15.37 17.56 -8.06
C SER A 197 14.78 18.24 -6.81
N ILE A 198 13.45 18.21 -6.68
CA ILE A 198 12.79 18.56 -5.43
C ILE A 198 13.24 17.56 -4.37
N LEU A 199 13.73 18.04 -3.23
CA LEU A 199 14.11 17.17 -2.12
C LEU A 199 12.83 16.57 -1.52
N ASN A 200 12.65 15.28 -1.80
CA ASN A 200 11.56 14.48 -1.26
C ASN A 200 11.64 14.41 0.27
N PRO A 201 10.52 14.12 0.96
CA PRO A 201 10.56 13.82 2.38
C PRO A 201 11.57 12.71 2.67
N GLY A 202 12.14 12.74 3.86
CA GLY A 202 13.12 11.77 4.27
C GLY A 202 13.44 11.88 5.75
N LYS A 203 14.35 11.03 6.19
CA LYS A 203 14.75 10.90 7.58
C LYS A 203 15.52 12.12 8.06
N PHE A 204 15.48 12.33 9.36
CA PHE A 204 16.30 13.33 10.04
C PHE A 204 17.50 12.67 10.70
N GLY A 205 18.45 13.47 11.14
CA GLY A 205 19.61 12.94 11.81
C GLY A 205 20.59 14.00 12.27
N PHE A 206 21.71 13.52 12.79
CA PHE A 206 22.84 14.33 13.21
C PHE A 206 24.08 13.92 12.41
N TYR A 207 24.92 14.88 12.10
CA TYR A 207 26.23 14.64 11.52
C TYR A 207 27.27 15.01 12.58
N ILE A 208 27.96 14.02 13.13
CA ILE A 208 28.96 14.25 14.17
C ILE A 208 30.33 14.28 13.50
N GLY A 209 31.02 15.42 13.57
CA GLY A 209 32.34 15.60 13.00
C GLY A 209 33.42 14.80 13.74
N GLU A 210 34.62 14.79 13.15
CA GLU A 210 35.81 14.23 13.80
C GLU A 210 36.08 14.93 15.13
N ASN A 211 36.61 14.20 16.11
CA ASN A 211 36.96 14.72 17.44
C ASN A 211 35.85 15.47 18.16
N THR A 212 34.58 15.27 17.77
CA THR A 212 33.46 16.07 18.26
C THR A 212 32.82 15.43 19.48
N GLN A 213 32.67 16.20 20.53
CA GLN A 213 31.87 15.86 21.70
C GLN A 213 30.76 16.90 21.82
N VAL A 214 29.52 16.46 21.61
CA VAL A 214 28.35 17.32 21.60
C VAL A 214 27.29 16.78 22.53
N MET A 215 26.62 17.67 23.23
CA MET A 215 25.44 17.42 24.03
C MET A 215 24.25 18.08 23.36
N ILE A 216 23.19 17.34 23.10
CA ILE A 216 21.93 17.81 22.54
C ILE A 216 20.91 17.83 23.67
N ASP A 217 20.36 19.02 23.95
CA ASP A 217 19.40 19.21 25.04
C ASP A 217 17.99 18.79 24.61
N TYR A 218 17.59 19.15 23.39
CA TYR A 218 16.28 18.78 22.85
C TYR A 218 16.29 18.73 21.32
N PHE A 219 15.34 17.99 20.76
CA PHE A 219 15.06 17.91 19.34
C PHE A 219 13.54 17.91 19.10
N TYR A 220 13.03 18.99 18.50
CA TYR A 220 11.61 19.17 18.23
C TYR A 220 11.37 19.31 16.73
N ILE A 221 10.28 18.70 16.26
CA ILE A 221 9.78 18.89 14.90
C ILE A 221 8.29 19.19 15.00
N SER A 222 7.88 20.28 14.34
CA SER A 222 6.48 20.68 14.20
C SER A 222 6.10 20.74 12.72
N ALA A 223 4.86 20.35 12.41
CA ALA A 223 4.25 20.45 11.10
C ALA A 223 3.20 21.57 11.08
N LEU A 224 2.63 21.81 9.89
CA LEU A 224 1.50 22.72 9.73
C LEU A 224 0.29 22.23 10.54
N GLU A 225 -0.54 23.15 11.01
CA GLU A 225 -1.76 22.86 11.80
C GLU A 225 -2.71 21.86 11.12
N ASN A 226 -2.78 21.88 9.79
CA ASN A 226 -3.62 20.99 8.99
C ASN A 226 -2.87 19.78 8.40
N TYR A 227 -1.72 19.41 8.97
CA TYR A 227 -0.97 18.24 8.54
C TYR A 227 -1.81 16.97 8.67
N ASN A 228 -1.85 16.19 7.59
CA ASN A 228 -2.66 14.97 7.49
C ASN A 228 -1.87 13.78 6.94
N GLY A 229 -0.57 13.73 7.25
CA GLY A 229 0.32 12.66 6.84
C GLY A 229 0.42 11.53 7.86
N ILE A 230 1.38 10.64 7.64
CA ILE A 230 1.53 9.40 8.43
C ILE A 230 1.85 9.63 9.92
N ASN A 231 2.37 10.81 10.27
CA ASN A 231 2.76 11.15 11.64
C ASN A 231 1.78 12.07 12.34
N LYS A 232 0.57 12.23 11.81
CA LYS A 232 -0.44 13.09 12.44
C LYS A 232 -0.68 12.59 13.85
N VAL A 233 -0.43 13.44 14.85
CA VAL A 233 -0.74 13.11 16.23
C VAL A 233 -2.22 13.37 16.39
N LEU A 234 -3.03 12.31 16.32
CA LEU A 234 -4.44 12.43 16.60
C LEU A 234 -4.59 12.78 18.08
N ASN A 235 -4.77 14.07 18.37
CA ASN A 235 -5.26 14.55 19.66
C ASN A 235 -6.73 14.14 19.78
N LEU A 236 -6.96 12.84 20.00
CA LEU A 236 -8.28 12.30 20.25
C LEU A 236 -8.71 12.71 21.66
N SER A 237 -9.92 13.26 21.77
CA SER A 237 -10.57 13.34 23.08
C SER A 237 -10.81 11.91 23.60
N GLU A 238 -10.97 11.75 24.91
CA GLU A 238 -11.32 10.44 25.49
C GLU A 238 -12.62 9.87 24.91
N GLU A 239 -13.52 10.74 24.46
CA GLU A 239 -14.78 10.38 23.82
C GLU A 239 -14.56 9.84 22.40
N ASP A 240 -13.74 10.51 21.59
CA ASP A 240 -13.38 10.04 20.24
C ASP A 240 -12.63 8.71 20.29
N ALA A 241 -11.73 8.54 21.27
CA ALA A 241 -11.01 7.28 21.48
C ALA A 241 -11.95 6.12 21.86
N LYS A 242 -12.99 6.39 22.66
CA LYS A 242 -14.02 5.40 23.01
C LYS A 242 -14.86 5.02 21.80
N ILE A 243 -15.30 5.99 20.99
CA ILE A 243 -16.06 5.74 19.77
C ILE A 243 -15.26 4.86 18.81
N LEU A 244 -14.00 5.20 18.57
CA LEU A 244 -13.12 4.40 17.70
C LEU A 244 -12.87 2.98 18.22
N LEU A 245 -12.78 2.81 19.55
CA LEU A 245 -12.67 1.48 20.17
C LEU A 245 -13.95 0.65 20.01
N GLU A 246 -15.12 1.29 20.04
CA GLU A 246 -16.41 0.64 19.80
C GLU A 246 -16.56 0.26 18.32
N GLU A 247 -16.26 1.17 17.39
CA GLU A 247 -16.26 0.88 15.96
C GLU A 247 -15.31 -0.27 15.60
N LYS A 248 -14.10 -0.28 16.18
CA LYS A 248 -13.15 -1.38 15.99
C LYS A 248 -13.75 -2.72 16.48
N LYS A 249 -14.42 -2.73 17.63
CA LYS A 249 -15.06 -3.95 18.15
C LYS A 249 -16.20 -4.43 17.25
N GLU A 250 -16.99 -3.51 16.69
CA GLU A 250 -18.06 -3.84 15.75
C GLU A 250 -17.50 -4.43 14.46
N ILE A 251 -16.49 -3.80 13.86
CA ILE A 251 -15.82 -4.31 12.66
C ILE A 251 -15.21 -5.69 12.91
N GLN A 252 -14.58 -5.89 14.07
CA GLN A 252 -14.02 -7.20 14.44
C GLN A 252 -15.10 -8.29 14.53
N LYS A 253 -16.28 -7.94 15.03
CA LYS A 253 -17.43 -8.84 15.14
C LYS A 253 -17.99 -9.20 13.76
N LEU A 254 -18.17 -8.20 12.89
CA LEU A 254 -18.61 -8.40 11.50
C LEU A 254 -17.65 -9.30 10.74
N LEU A 255 -16.34 -9.03 10.83
CA LEU A 255 -15.31 -9.84 10.18
C LEU A 255 -15.32 -11.30 10.65
N ASN A 256 -15.55 -11.54 11.93
CA ASN A 256 -15.65 -12.89 12.48
C ASN A 256 -16.91 -13.63 12.01
N GLN A 257 -18.03 -12.92 11.82
CA GLN A 257 -19.24 -13.49 11.25
C GLN A 257 -19.05 -13.85 9.77
N GLU A 258 -18.50 -12.94 8.96
CA GLU A 258 -18.20 -13.22 7.55
C GLU A 258 -17.27 -14.42 7.39
N LYS A 259 -16.25 -14.54 8.25
CA LYS A 259 -15.38 -15.74 8.26
C LYS A 259 -16.14 -17.02 8.58
N LEU A 260 -17.06 -16.98 9.55
CA LEU A 260 -17.88 -18.13 9.92
C LEU A 260 -18.82 -18.55 8.79
N ASP A 261 -19.43 -17.59 8.10
CA ASP A 261 -20.32 -17.85 6.98
C ASP A 261 -19.54 -18.39 5.77
N ALA A 262 -18.37 -17.83 5.46
CA ALA A 262 -17.48 -18.36 4.42
C ALA A 262 -17.01 -19.79 4.72
N VAL A 263 -16.72 -20.12 5.99
CA VAL A 263 -16.37 -21.50 6.39
C VAL A 263 -17.55 -22.46 6.17
N LYS A 264 -18.78 -22.07 6.54
CA LYS A 264 -19.97 -22.90 6.30
C LYS A 264 -20.26 -23.13 4.81
N GLU A 265 -20.05 -22.09 3.99
CA GLU A 265 -20.18 -22.24 2.53
C GLU A 265 -19.14 -23.21 1.97
N LEU A 266 -17.89 -23.12 2.43
CA LEU A 266 -16.85 -24.07 2.04
C LEU A 266 -17.17 -25.50 2.48
N GLU A 267 -17.69 -25.70 3.70
CA GLU A 267 -18.11 -27.01 4.19
C GLU A 267 -19.21 -27.63 3.32
N SER A 268 -20.21 -26.82 2.91
CA SER A 268 -21.29 -27.30 2.04
C SER A 268 -20.79 -27.64 0.63
N VAL A 269 -19.84 -26.87 0.09
CA VAL A 269 -19.18 -27.19 -1.18
C VAL A 269 -18.38 -28.49 -1.07
N ILE A 270 -17.66 -28.71 0.02
CA ILE A 270 -16.93 -29.96 0.27
C ILE A 270 -17.90 -31.14 0.31
N GLU A 271 -19.02 -31.03 1.02
CA GLU A 271 -20.04 -32.10 1.09
C GLU A 271 -20.60 -32.45 -0.30
N LEU A 272 -20.90 -31.43 -1.12
CA LEU A 272 -21.34 -31.64 -2.51
C LEU A 272 -20.27 -32.35 -3.35
N LEU A 273 -19.00 -31.96 -3.20
CA LEU A 273 -17.88 -32.60 -3.90
C LEU A 273 -17.68 -34.06 -3.46
N GLU A 274 -17.86 -34.36 -2.17
CA GLU A 274 -17.81 -35.74 -1.66
C GLU A 274 -18.93 -36.61 -2.24
N ILE A 275 -20.15 -36.08 -2.33
CA ILE A 275 -21.28 -36.77 -2.97
C ILE A 275 -20.98 -37.05 -4.45
N GLN A 276 -20.45 -36.05 -5.18
CA GLN A 276 -20.08 -36.21 -6.58
C GLN A 276 -18.96 -37.24 -6.76
N LEU A 277 -17.92 -37.21 -5.93
CA LEU A 277 -16.84 -38.20 -5.95
C LEU A 277 -17.37 -39.61 -5.69
N LYS A 278 -18.27 -39.77 -4.72
CA LYS A 278 -18.89 -41.07 -4.43
C LYS A 278 -19.73 -41.59 -5.59
N SER A 279 -20.48 -40.70 -6.25
CA SER A 279 -21.25 -41.05 -7.46
C SER A 279 -20.33 -41.45 -8.62
N ASN A 280 -19.27 -40.68 -8.86
CA ASN A 280 -18.29 -40.97 -9.90
C ASN A 280 -17.56 -42.29 -9.65
N ASN A 281 -17.18 -42.59 -8.40
CA ASN A 281 -16.56 -43.86 -8.07
C ASN A 281 -17.50 -45.05 -8.34
N LYS A 282 -18.78 -44.93 -7.99
CA LYS A 282 -19.78 -45.96 -8.36
C LYS A 282 -19.90 -46.14 -9.87
N LEU A 283 -19.86 -45.03 -10.63
CA LEU A 283 -19.90 -45.08 -12.09
C LEU A 283 -18.65 -45.76 -12.65
N ILE A 284 -17.46 -45.42 -12.14
CA ILE A 284 -16.19 -46.06 -12.52
C ILE A 284 -16.23 -47.56 -12.23
N ASP A 285 -16.71 -47.98 -11.06
CA ASP A 285 -16.83 -49.38 -10.70
C ASP A 285 -17.81 -50.12 -11.62
N SER A 286 -18.94 -49.50 -11.95
CA SER A 286 -19.90 -50.04 -12.92
C SER A 286 -19.28 -50.20 -14.32
N LEU A 287 -18.58 -49.18 -14.81
CA LEU A 287 -17.91 -49.21 -16.11
C LEU A 287 -16.79 -50.26 -16.13
N ARG A 288 -16.00 -50.37 -15.07
CA ARG A 288 -14.98 -51.43 -14.92
C ARG A 288 -15.62 -52.82 -14.94
N SER A 289 -16.73 -53.01 -14.24
CA SER A 289 -17.44 -54.30 -14.25
C SER A 289 -18.02 -54.61 -15.63
N GLN A 290 -18.52 -53.60 -16.36
CA GLN A 290 -18.96 -53.78 -17.74
C GLN A 290 -17.80 -54.13 -18.65
N ASN A 291 -16.68 -53.40 -18.60
CA ASN A 291 -15.50 -53.69 -19.40
C ASN A 291 -14.96 -55.11 -19.15
N LYS A 292 -14.91 -55.57 -17.90
CA LYS A 292 -14.56 -56.98 -17.58
C LYS A 292 -15.49 -58.02 -18.22
N ARG A 293 -16.77 -57.70 -18.44
CA ARG A 293 -17.70 -58.58 -19.16
C ARG A 293 -17.41 -58.63 -20.66
N TYR A 294 -16.82 -57.57 -21.19
CA TYR A 294 -16.47 -57.46 -22.61
C TYR A 294 -15.03 -57.89 -22.91
N GLU A 295 -14.17 -58.00 -21.91
CA GLU A 295 -12.78 -58.46 -21.97
C GLU A 295 -12.61 -59.80 -22.74
N PRO A 296 -13.45 -60.85 -22.55
CA PRO A 296 -13.32 -62.09 -23.32
C PRO A 296 -13.65 -61.96 -24.81
N PHE A 297 -14.26 -60.86 -25.23
CA PHE A 297 -14.59 -60.57 -26.63
C PHE A 297 -13.54 -59.68 -27.31
N GLU A 298 -12.59 -59.13 -26.56
CA GLU A 298 -11.52 -58.26 -27.09
C GLU A 298 -10.63 -59.04 -28.07
N ASP A 299 -10.24 -60.27 -27.70
CA ASP A 299 -9.45 -61.15 -28.57
C ASP A 299 -10.23 -61.58 -29.82
N ILE A 300 -11.53 -61.85 -29.68
CA ILE A 300 -12.42 -62.24 -30.79
C ILE A 300 -12.64 -61.08 -31.77
N ILE A 301 -12.77 -59.85 -31.26
CA ILE A 301 -12.91 -58.63 -32.07
C ILE A 301 -11.60 -58.27 -32.76
N ASN A 302 -10.45 -58.47 -32.11
CA ASN A 302 -9.15 -58.19 -32.71
C ASN A 302 -8.78 -59.21 -33.80
N GLU A 303 -9.12 -60.50 -33.65
CA GLU A 303 -8.85 -61.52 -34.67
C GLU A 303 -9.84 -61.50 -35.85
N ASN A 304 -11.10 -61.09 -35.64
CA ASN A 304 -12.17 -61.15 -36.66
C ASN A 304 -12.91 -59.82 -36.88
N GLY A 305 -12.22 -58.68 -36.67
CA GLY A 305 -12.83 -57.34 -36.62
C GLY A 305 -13.71 -56.97 -37.82
N ASN A 306 -13.36 -57.39 -39.04
CA ASN A 306 -14.18 -57.15 -40.24
C ASN A 306 -15.49 -57.97 -40.26
N PHE A 307 -15.48 -59.20 -39.74
CA PHE A 307 -16.68 -60.04 -39.67
C PHE A 307 -17.65 -59.50 -38.60
N MET A 308 -17.13 -59.15 -37.42
CA MET A 308 -17.94 -58.61 -36.33
C MET A 308 -18.51 -57.22 -36.64
N TYR A 309 -17.76 -56.35 -37.34
CA TYR A 309 -18.30 -55.07 -37.84
C TYR A 309 -19.46 -55.28 -38.82
N THR A 310 -19.30 -56.22 -39.75
CA THR A 310 -20.34 -56.54 -40.75
C THR A 310 -21.59 -57.13 -40.09
N LEU A 311 -21.41 -58.06 -39.16
CA LEU A 311 -22.51 -58.66 -38.39
C LEU A 311 -23.25 -57.61 -37.55
N THR A 312 -22.53 -56.72 -36.89
CA THR A 312 -23.11 -55.65 -36.06
C THR A 312 -23.91 -54.66 -36.92
N LYS A 313 -23.39 -54.31 -38.09
CA LYS A 313 -24.08 -53.44 -39.06
C LYS A 313 -25.35 -54.09 -39.60
N ASP A 314 -25.29 -55.38 -39.95
CA ASP A 314 -26.47 -56.13 -40.42
C ASP A 314 -27.51 -56.32 -39.32
N LEU A 315 -27.09 -56.59 -38.09
CA LEU A 315 -27.99 -56.71 -36.94
C LEU A 315 -28.72 -55.38 -36.69
N LYS A 316 -28.01 -54.25 -36.73
CA LYS A 316 -28.60 -52.91 -36.60
C LYS A 316 -29.63 -52.64 -37.70
N ASN A 317 -29.29 -52.97 -38.95
CA ASN A 317 -30.21 -52.84 -40.09
C ASN A 317 -31.46 -53.72 -39.91
N GLN A 318 -31.32 -54.95 -39.43
CA GLN A 318 -32.44 -55.85 -39.15
C GLN A 318 -33.31 -55.33 -37.99
N MET A 319 -32.71 -54.79 -36.94
CA MET A 319 -33.46 -54.16 -35.84
C MET A 319 -34.26 -52.95 -36.30
N GLU A 320 -33.70 -52.09 -37.15
CA GLU A 320 -34.43 -50.96 -37.74
C GLU A 320 -35.58 -51.41 -38.64
N LYS A 321 -35.36 -52.45 -39.47
CA LYS A 321 -36.44 -53.07 -40.27
C LYS A 321 -37.54 -53.63 -39.37
N ASN A 322 -37.20 -54.34 -38.29
CA ASN A 322 -38.18 -54.89 -37.36
C ASN A 322 -38.98 -53.79 -36.64
N LYS A 323 -38.33 -52.68 -36.26
CA LYS A 323 -39.01 -51.53 -35.67
C LYS A 323 -40.02 -50.91 -36.65
N LYS A 324 -39.65 -50.76 -37.92
CA LYS A 324 -40.56 -50.29 -38.98
C LYS A 324 -41.74 -51.24 -39.18
N LEU A 325 -41.49 -52.55 -39.26
CA LEU A 325 -42.55 -53.56 -39.37
C LEU A 325 -43.51 -53.55 -38.17
N LYS A 326 -42.99 -53.38 -36.95
CA LYS A 326 -43.82 -53.27 -35.74
C LYS A 326 -44.73 -52.03 -35.77
N ASN A 327 -44.22 -50.90 -36.26
CA ASN A 327 -45.04 -49.69 -36.47
C ASN A 327 -46.10 -49.90 -37.55
N ILE A 328 -45.78 -50.57 -38.66
CA ILE A 328 -46.76 -50.88 -39.71
C ILE A 328 -47.86 -51.80 -39.15
N ASN A 329 -47.48 -52.81 -38.38
CA ASN A 329 -48.41 -53.78 -37.82
C ASN A 329 -49.36 -53.17 -36.77
N THR A 330 -48.88 -52.17 -36.01
CA THR A 330 -49.74 -51.40 -35.09
C THR A 330 -50.75 -50.54 -35.85
N ILE A 331 -50.31 -49.80 -36.89
CA ILE A 331 -51.20 -49.01 -37.75
C ILE A 331 -52.27 -49.88 -38.43
N LEU A 332 -51.88 -51.07 -38.92
CA LEU A 332 -52.81 -52.03 -39.53
C LEU A 332 -53.84 -52.53 -38.52
N ASN A 333 -53.42 -52.89 -37.31
CA ASN A 333 -54.34 -53.33 -36.27
C ASN A 333 -55.33 -52.23 -35.86
N ASP A 334 -54.88 -50.98 -35.75
CA ASP A 334 -55.76 -49.85 -35.47
C ASP A 334 -56.76 -49.63 -36.61
N SER A 335 -56.33 -49.76 -37.87
CA SER A 335 -57.21 -49.68 -39.03
C SER A 335 -58.25 -50.80 -39.06
N ILE A 336 -57.84 -52.03 -38.72
CA ILE A 336 -58.76 -53.17 -38.62
C ILE A 336 -59.80 -52.94 -37.52
N LYS A 337 -59.38 -52.47 -36.34
CA LYS A 337 -60.31 -52.12 -35.25
C LYS A 337 -61.29 -51.03 -35.68
N PHE A 338 -60.80 -50.00 -36.36
CA PHE A 338 -61.65 -48.94 -36.89
C PHE A 338 -62.71 -49.48 -37.86
N LEU A 339 -62.33 -50.37 -38.79
CA LEU A 339 -63.26 -51.02 -39.72
C LEU A 339 -64.29 -51.91 -39.01
N ILE A 340 -63.87 -52.66 -37.98
CA ILE A 340 -64.77 -53.47 -37.16
C ILE A 340 -65.82 -52.56 -36.48
N ASN A 341 -65.38 -51.48 -35.84
CA ASN A 341 -66.30 -50.54 -35.19
C ASN A 341 -67.29 -49.92 -36.19
N ARG A 342 -66.80 -49.50 -37.37
CA ARG A 342 -67.68 -48.99 -38.43
C ARG A 342 -68.70 -50.01 -38.93
N GLN A 343 -68.29 -51.27 -39.02
CA GLN A 343 -69.20 -52.35 -39.40
C GLN A 343 -70.29 -52.56 -38.33
N GLU A 344 -69.93 -52.46 -37.05
CA GLU A 344 -70.90 -52.52 -35.95
C GLU A 344 -71.87 -51.33 -35.96
N GLU A 345 -71.36 -50.11 -36.18
CA GLU A 345 -72.20 -48.91 -36.36
C GLU A 345 -73.15 -49.06 -37.54
N PHE A 346 -72.66 -49.53 -38.69
CA PHE A 346 -73.50 -49.78 -39.86
C PHE A 346 -74.58 -50.82 -39.59
N LYS A 347 -74.27 -51.91 -38.86
CA LYS A 347 -75.27 -52.90 -38.45
C LYS A 347 -76.34 -52.28 -37.56
N LEU A 348 -75.96 -51.41 -36.62
CA LEU A 348 -76.89 -50.70 -35.74
C LEU A 348 -77.77 -49.71 -36.52
N GLU A 349 -77.19 -48.93 -37.44
CA GLU A 349 -77.95 -48.05 -38.32
C GLU A 349 -78.91 -48.83 -39.20
N TYR A 350 -78.47 -49.95 -39.78
CA TYR A 350 -79.32 -50.81 -40.59
C TYR A 350 -80.49 -51.38 -39.81
N LEU A 351 -80.27 -51.83 -38.56
CA LEU A 351 -81.34 -52.27 -37.66
C LEU A 351 -82.33 -51.14 -37.37
N ARG A 352 -81.85 -49.93 -37.04
CA ARG A 352 -82.71 -48.76 -36.82
C ARG A 352 -83.55 -48.39 -38.03
N VAL A 353 -82.99 -48.51 -39.24
CA VAL A 353 -83.74 -48.28 -40.49
C VAL A 353 -84.83 -49.33 -40.66
N ILE A 354 -84.53 -50.61 -40.40
CA ILE A 354 -85.55 -51.68 -40.44
C ILE A 354 -86.66 -51.42 -39.42
N ASP A 355 -86.30 -51.08 -38.18
CA ASP A 355 -87.28 -50.77 -37.13
C ASP A 355 -88.20 -49.61 -37.54
N SER A 356 -87.63 -48.53 -38.11
CA SER A 356 -88.41 -47.39 -38.62
C SER A 356 -89.33 -47.73 -39.80
N MET A 357 -88.93 -48.70 -40.64
CA MET A 357 -89.76 -49.20 -41.73
C MET A 357 -90.88 -50.13 -41.25
N MET A 358 -90.68 -50.83 -40.13
CA MET A 358 -91.73 -51.64 -39.49
C MET A 358 -92.76 -50.74 -38.80
N GLU A 359 -92.33 -49.68 -38.10
CA GLU A 359 -93.23 -48.69 -37.48
C GLU A 359 -94.10 -47.96 -38.52
N GLN A 360 -93.57 -47.62 -39.70
CA GLN A 360 -94.35 -47.01 -40.78
C GLN A 360 -95.42 -47.94 -41.39
N LYS A 361 -95.20 -49.26 -41.36
CA LYS A 361 -96.19 -50.24 -41.84
C LYS A 361 -97.34 -50.45 -40.87
N ASP A 362 -97.11 -50.30 -39.56
CA ASP A 362 -98.16 -50.40 -38.56
C ASP A 362 -99.08 -49.16 -38.56
N THR A 363 -98.58 -47.97 -38.92
CA THR A 363 -99.42 -46.75 -39.06
C THR A 363 -100.31 -46.68 -40.32
N LEU A 364 -100.19 -47.64 -41.25
CA LEU A 364 -100.99 -47.70 -42.48
C LEU A 364 -102.15 -48.72 -42.39
N ASN A 365 -102.32 -49.38 -41.24
CA ASN A 365 -103.38 -50.37 -40.97
C ASN A 365 -104.36 -49.95 -39.85
N GLU A 366 -104.48 -48.65 -39.55
CA GLU A 366 -105.62 -48.10 -38.78
C GLU A 366 -106.66 -47.43 -39.69
#